data_AF-A0A1A2TAB6-F1
#
_entry.id   AF-A0A1A2TAB6-F1
#
_cell.length_a   1.000
_cell.length_b   1.000
_cell.length_c   1.000
_cell.angle_alpha   90.00
_cell.angle_beta   90.00
_cell.angle_gamma   90.00
#
_symmetry.space_group_name_H-M   'P 1'
#
loop_
_entity.id
_entity.type
_entity.pdbx_description
1 polymer ?
#
loop_
_entity_poly.entity_id
_entity_poly.type
_entity_poly.pdbx_seq_one_letter_code
_entity_poly.pdbx_strand_id
1 'polypeptide(L)'
;STPPPGPAAPAPGPSAAPGGPANPAGAIPLPPDQNGYVFIETKSGVTRCQINKDTVGCEAPFTNSPLQDGEHANGVSINTGGKVQWVLGNLGAIPTVKIDYQTYTAEGWTIIANADGTRFTNEATKHGMFVSIDKVNTF
;
A
#
# COMPACT_ATOMS: atom_id res chain seq x y z
N SER A 1 43.60 37.14 -45.33
CA SER A 1 42.55 37.35 -44.32
C SER A 1 41.92 36.02 -43.98
N THR A 2 42.05 35.57 -42.74
CA THR A 2 41.59 34.25 -42.25
C THR A 2 40.41 34.49 -41.29
N PRO A 3 39.29 33.75 -41.37
CA PRO A 3 38.15 34.00 -40.50
C PRO A 3 38.40 33.45 -39.07
N PRO A 4 37.76 34.00 -38.03
CA PRO A 4 37.94 33.56 -36.65
C PRO A 4 37.17 32.26 -36.35
N PRO A 5 37.56 31.50 -35.31
CA PRO A 5 36.81 30.33 -34.86
C PRO A 5 35.52 30.76 -34.14
N GLY A 6 34.40 30.12 -34.47
CA GLY A 6 33.11 30.31 -33.78
C GLY A 6 33.07 29.63 -32.41
N PRO A 7 32.19 30.09 -31.48
CA PRO A 7 32.07 29.49 -30.14
C PRO A 7 31.49 28.07 -30.19
N ALA A 8 32.02 27.18 -29.37
CA ALA A 8 31.51 25.82 -29.18
C ALA A 8 30.14 25.83 -28.47
N ALA A 9 29.18 25.05 -28.97
CA ALA A 9 27.87 24.87 -28.35
C ALA A 9 27.98 24.11 -27.01
N PRO A 10 27.12 24.39 -26.01
CA PRO A 10 27.10 23.64 -24.76
C PRO A 10 26.60 22.22 -24.98
N ALA A 11 27.19 21.26 -24.26
CA ALA A 11 26.76 19.86 -24.28
C ALA A 11 25.32 19.70 -23.74
N PRO A 12 24.53 18.74 -24.26
CA PRO A 12 23.24 18.39 -23.67
C PRO A 12 23.45 17.89 -22.23
N GLY A 13 22.68 18.44 -21.29
CA GLY A 13 22.66 17.97 -19.91
C GLY A 13 22.21 16.49 -19.79
N PRO A 14 22.48 15.83 -18.65
CA PRO A 14 22.16 14.42 -18.48
C PRO A 14 20.66 14.16 -18.61
N SER A 15 20.29 13.20 -19.46
CA SER A 15 18.94 12.64 -19.55
C SER A 15 18.44 12.23 -18.17
N ALA A 16 17.29 12.77 -17.76
CA ALA A 16 16.54 12.25 -16.63
C ALA A 16 16.21 10.77 -16.90
N ALA A 17 16.69 9.88 -16.02
CA ALA A 17 16.27 8.49 -16.00
C ALA A 17 14.75 8.42 -15.79
N PRO A 18 14.02 7.46 -16.39
CA PRO A 18 12.62 7.26 -16.08
C PRO A 18 12.48 6.93 -14.59
N GLY A 19 11.94 7.87 -13.82
CA GLY A 19 11.63 7.67 -12.42
C GLY A 19 10.66 6.50 -12.28
N GLY A 20 10.93 5.60 -11.35
CA GLY A 20 9.93 4.65 -10.85
C GLY A 20 8.68 5.39 -10.37
N PRO A 21 7.58 4.67 -10.08
CA PRO A 21 6.32 5.29 -9.68
C PRO A 21 6.57 6.36 -8.63
N ALA A 22 6.27 7.60 -8.99
CA ALA A 22 6.40 8.72 -8.08
C ALA A 22 5.40 8.46 -6.95
N ASN A 23 5.92 8.14 -5.76
CA ASN A 23 5.11 8.11 -4.55
C ASN A 23 4.23 9.37 -4.54
N PRO A 24 2.93 9.27 -4.20
CA PRO A 24 2.07 10.43 -4.07
C PRO A 24 2.76 11.48 -3.20
N ALA A 25 2.85 12.72 -3.68
CA ALA A 25 3.55 13.78 -2.97
C ALA A 25 3.01 13.90 -1.54
N GLY A 26 3.88 13.70 -0.53
CA GLY A 26 3.51 13.73 0.89
C GLY A 26 3.19 12.37 1.53
N ALA A 27 3.28 11.25 0.79
CA ALA A 27 3.12 9.92 1.38
C ALA A 27 4.37 9.49 2.17
N ILE A 28 4.17 8.90 3.34
CA ILE A 28 5.25 8.39 4.20
C ILE A 28 5.60 6.95 3.77
N PRO A 29 6.85 6.68 3.35
CA PRO A 29 7.24 5.32 2.97
C PRO A 29 7.35 4.42 4.20
N LEU A 30 6.77 3.22 4.11
CA LEU A 30 6.91 2.15 5.09
C LEU A 30 7.81 1.06 4.49
N PRO A 31 9.06 0.91 4.96
CA PRO A 31 9.98 -0.07 4.41
C PRO A 31 9.55 -1.49 4.78
N PRO A 32 9.69 -2.48 3.87
CA PRO A 32 9.46 -3.88 4.19
C PRO A 32 10.54 -4.45 5.11
N ASP A 33 10.21 -5.56 5.75
CA ASP A 33 11.15 -6.42 6.45
C ASP A 33 12.05 -7.20 5.47
N GLN A 34 12.92 -8.05 6.02
CA GLN A 34 13.85 -8.88 5.23
C GLN A 34 13.16 -9.85 4.27
N ASN A 35 11.87 -10.14 4.48
CA ASN A 35 11.07 -11.05 3.69
C ASN A 35 10.16 -10.33 2.68
N GLY A 36 10.21 -8.99 2.61
CA GLY A 36 9.38 -8.21 1.69
C GLY A 36 7.97 -7.90 2.22
N TYR A 37 7.76 -8.00 3.54
CA TYR A 37 6.46 -7.70 4.16
C TYR A 37 6.50 -6.41 4.97
N VAL A 38 5.41 -5.66 4.91
CA VAL A 38 5.14 -4.52 5.80
C VAL A 38 3.95 -4.88 6.66
N PHE A 39 4.13 -4.82 7.98
CA PHE A 39 3.06 -5.05 8.95
C PHE A 39 2.68 -3.71 9.58
N ILE A 40 1.42 -3.32 9.46
CA ILE A 40 0.89 -2.09 10.05
C ILE A 40 -0.20 -2.39 11.06
N GLU A 41 -0.35 -1.48 12.02
CA GLU A 41 -1.48 -1.41 12.92
C GLU A 41 -2.10 -0.02 12.83
N THR A 42 -3.41 0.02 12.65
CA THR A 42 -4.16 1.28 12.61
C THR A 42 -4.04 2.05 13.92
N LYS A 43 -4.26 3.36 13.89
CA LYS A 43 -4.18 4.22 15.08
C LYS A 43 -5.03 3.71 16.26
N SER A 44 -6.21 3.15 15.98
CA SER A 44 -7.11 2.57 16.98
C SER A 44 -6.58 1.29 17.63
N GLY A 45 -5.62 0.61 17.00
CA GLY A 45 -5.10 -0.68 17.44
C GLY A 45 -6.01 -1.87 17.09
N VAL A 46 -7.13 -1.64 16.41
CA VAL A 46 -8.15 -2.68 16.19
C VAL A 46 -7.93 -3.45 14.88
N THR A 47 -7.39 -2.80 13.86
CA THR A 47 -7.09 -3.41 12.56
C THR A 47 -5.59 -3.49 12.36
N ARG A 48 -5.12 -4.67 11.94
CA ARG A 48 -3.73 -4.96 11.60
C ARG A 48 -3.67 -5.46 10.15
N CYS A 49 -2.68 -5.03 9.38
CA CYS A 49 -2.56 -5.45 7.98
C CYS A 49 -1.14 -5.86 7.64
N GLN A 50 -1.03 -6.92 6.84
CA GLN A 50 0.17 -7.38 6.17
C GLN A 50 0.12 -6.95 4.70
N ILE A 51 1.18 -6.31 4.23
CA ILE A 51 1.29 -5.80 2.86
C ILE A 51 2.56 -6.37 2.24
N ASN A 52 2.48 -6.86 1.02
CA ASN A 52 3.62 -7.17 0.18
C ASN A 52 3.34 -6.71 -1.27
N LYS A 53 4.26 -6.97 -2.20
CA LYS A 53 4.10 -6.53 -3.60
C LYS A 53 2.84 -7.06 -4.29
N ASP A 54 2.37 -8.24 -3.87
CA ASP A 54 1.30 -8.97 -4.56
C ASP A 54 -0.07 -8.78 -3.91
N THR A 55 -0.10 -8.55 -2.59
CA THR A 55 -1.31 -8.63 -1.77
C THR A 55 -1.31 -7.69 -0.58
N VAL A 56 -2.50 -7.30 -0.16
CA VAL A 56 -2.77 -6.70 1.15
C VAL A 56 -3.77 -7.57 1.88
N GLY A 57 -3.37 -8.10 3.04
CA GLY A 57 -4.24 -8.81 3.97
C GLY A 57 -4.48 -7.98 5.23
N CYS A 58 -5.72 -7.81 5.65
CA CYS A 58 -6.07 -7.14 6.91
C CYS A 58 -6.85 -8.08 7.82
N GLU A 59 -6.49 -8.07 9.10
CA GLU A 59 -7.21 -8.73 10.18
C GLU A 59 -7.90 -7.68 11.05
N ALA A 60 -9.18 -7.89 11.31
CA ALA A 60 -9.99 -7.05 12.19
C ALA A 60 -11.20 -7.86 12.70
N PRO A 61 -11.81 -7.46 13.83
CA PRO A 61 -13.07 -8.04 14.30
C PRO A 61 -14.25 -7.51 13.46
N PHE A 62 -14.32 -7.89 12.19
CA PHE A 62 -15.34 -7.42 11.25
C PHE A 62 -16.76 -7.72 11.74
N THR A 63 -17.66 -6.74 11.67
CA THR A 63 -19.05 -6.91 12.13
C THR A 63 -19.97 -7.51 11.07
N ASN A 64 -19.62 -7.40 9.79
CA ASN A 64 -20.41 -7.86 8.64
C ASN A 64 -19.65 -8.78 7.67
N SER A 65 -18.68 -9.55 8.18
CA SER A 65 -17.93 -10.48 7.33
C SER A 65 -18.75 -11.73 6.98
N PRO A 66 -18.50 -12.37 5.81
CA PRO A 66 -19.15 -13.61 5.46
C PRO A 66 -18.74 -14.74 6.41
N LEU A 67 -19.59 -15.77 6.49
CA LEU A 67 -19.26 -17.01 7.17
C LEU A 67 -18.29 -17.83 6.30
N GLN A 68 -17.23 -18.30 6.94
CA GLN A 68 -16.27 -19.23 6.40
C GLN A 68 -16.19 -20.40 7.38
N ASP A 69 -16.44 -21.62 6.90
CA ASP A 69 -16.46 -22.83 7.74
C ASP A 69 -17.40 -22.74 8.97
N GLY A 70 -18.44 -21.90 8.89
CA GLY A 70 -19.41 -21.69 9.98
C GLY A 70 -19.06 -20.55 10.94
N GLU A 71 -17.93 -19.86 10.74
CA GLU A 71 -17.48 -18.75 11.57
C GLU A 71 -17.33 -17.46 10.76
N HIS A 72 -17.55 -16.29 11.38
CA HIS A 72 -17.34 -15.01 10.69
C HIS A 72 -15.86 -14.82 10.36
N ALA A 73 -15.54 -14.55 9.10
CA ALA A 73 -14.17 -14.29 8.68
C ALA A 73 -13.60 -13.07 9.44
N ASN A 74 -12.41 -13.21 10.00
CA ASN A 74 -11.70 -12.15 10.71
C ASN A 74 -10.57 -11.54 9.86
N GLY A 75 -10.34 -12.07 8.66
CA GLY A 75 -9.35 -11.57 7.71
C GLY A 75 -9.94 -11.36 6.31
N VAL A 76 -9.41 -10.35 5.61
CA VAL A 76 -9.67 -10.11 4.20
C VAL A 76 -8.35 -9.86 3.48
N SER A 77 -8.19 -10.43 2.30
CA SER A 77 -7.02 -10.26 1.45
C SER A 77 -7.44 -9.82 0.05
N ILE A 78 -6.72 -8.85 -0.51
CA ILE A 78 -6.85 -8.42 -1.91
C ILE A 78 -5.51 -8.58 -2.62
N ASN A 79 -5.53 -9.03 -3.87
CA ASN A 79 -4.34 -9.02 -4.72
C ASN A 79 -4.27 -7.78 -5.63
N THR A 80 -3.12 -7.56 -6.27
CA THR A 80 -2.93 -6.46 -7.24
C THR A 80 -3.95 -6.45 -8.38
N GLY A 81 -4.55 -7.59 -8.73
CA GLY A 81 -5.60 -7.73 -9.74
C GLY A 81 -7.02 -7.46 -9.23
N GLY A 82 -7.19 -7.01 -7.98
CA GLY A 82 -8.50 -6.69 -7.40
C GLY A 82 -9.31 -7.89 -6.92
N LYS A 83 -8.75 -9.10 -6.91
CA LYS A 83 -9.45 -10.28 -6.39
C LYS A 83 -9.40 -10.27 -4.86
N VAL A 84 -10.57 -10.31 -4.23
CA VAL A 84 -10.70 -10.42 -2.77
C VAL A 84 -10.97 -11.85 -2.33
N GLN A 85 -10.38 -12.22 -1.21
CA GLN A 85 -10.66 -13.44 -0.47
C GLN A 85 -10.86 -13.12 1.01
N TRP A 86 -11.90 -13.71 1.58
CA TRP A 86 -12.09 -13.73 3.03
C TRP A 86 -11.38 -14.96 3.59
N VAL A 87 -10.79 -14.80 4.77
CA VAL A 87 -10.03 -15.85 5.45
C VAL A 87 -10.34 -15.85 6.95
N LEU A 88 -10.31 -17.04 7.56
CA LEU A 88 -10.09 -17.20 8.98
C LEU A 88 -8.58 -17.20 9.22
N GLY A 89 -8.05 -16.02 9.51
CA GLY A 89 -6.61 -15.77 9.62
C GLY A 89 -6.19 -15.41 11.04
N ASN A 90 -4.93 -15.63 11.37
CA ASN A 90 -4.31 -15.08 12.56
C ASN A 90 -2.91 -14.57 12.18
N LEU A 91 -2.75 -13.25 12.09
CA LEU A 91 -1.47 -12.58 11.84
C LEU A 91 -0.51 -12.72 13.03
N GLY A 92 -0.98 -13.20 14.17
CA GLY A 92 -0.17 -13.49 15.35
C GLY A 92 0.40 -12.24 16.02
N ALA A 93 1.33 -12.47 16.95
CA ALA A 93 2.05 -11.42 17.65
C ALA A 93 3.27 -10.94 16.84
N ILE A 94 3.07 -10.55 15.58
CA ILE A 94 4.13 -9.96 14.74
C ILE A 94 4.28 -8.47 15.10
N PRO A 95 5.51 -7.93 15.17
CA PRO A 95 5.74 -6.50 15.32
C PRO A 95 5.09 -5.71 14.18
N THR A 96 4.25 -4.74 14.54
CA THR A 96 3.56 -3.86 13.60
C THR A 96 4.07 -2.43 13.73
N VAL A 97 4.13 -1.72 12.61
CA VAL A 97 4.30 -0.27 12.59
C VAL A 97 2.94 0.37 12.84
N LYS A 98 2.79 1.06 13.97
CA LYS A 98 1.57 1.82 14.25
C LYS A 98 1.53 3.07 13.36
N ILE A 99 0.43 3.22 12.62
CA ILE A 99 0.24 4.35 11.70
C ILE A 99 -0.80 5.34 12.23
N ASP A 100 -0.64 6.61 11.87
CA ASP A 100 -1.58 7.70 12.13
C ASP A 100 -2.54 7.89 10.95
N TYR A 101 -3.46 8.86 11.06
CA TYR A 101 -4.36 9.24 9.97
C TYR A 101 -3.62 10.09 8.93
N GLN A 102 -2.84 9.41 8.10
CA GLN A 102 -2.01 9.99 7.06
C GLN A 102 -1.98 9.09 5.83
N THR A 103 -1.26 9.54 4.79
CA THR A 103 -1.01 8.75 3.59
C THR A 103 0.37 8.11 3.68
N TYR A 104 0.46 6.84 3.32
CA TYR A 104 1.69 6.04 3.32
C TYR A 104 1.87 5.34 1.97
N THR A 105 3.09 4.90 1.69
CA THR A 105 3.35 3.92 0.62
C THR A 105 4.10 2.72 1.15
N ALA A 106 3.74 1.53 0.65
CA ALA A 106 4.38 0.28 1.01
C ALA A 106 4.29 -0.68 -0.17
N GLU A 107 5.42 -1.24 -0.63
CA GLU A 107 5.45 -2.33 -1.63
C GLU A 107 4.59 -2.08 -2.89
N GLY A 108 4.51 -0.84 -3.37
CA GLY A 108 3.71 -0.47 -4.56
C GLY A 108 2.21 -0.24 -4.28
N TRP A 109 1.85 -0.11 -3.00
CA TRP A 109 0.52 0.27 -2.55
C TRP A 109 0.53 1.67 -1.94
N THR A 110 -0.40 2.51 -2.35
CA THR A 110 -0.78 3.72 -1.62
C THR A 110 -1.77 3.35 -0.53
N ILE A 111 -1.49 3.79 0.70
CA ILE A 111 -2.30 3.53 1.89
C ILE A 111 -2.80 4.87 2.41
N ILE A 112 -4.12 5.06 2.46
CA ILE A 112 -4.73 6.26 3.03
C ILE A 112 -5.46 5.82 4.30
N ALA A 113 -4.93 6.17 5.46
CA ALA A 113 -5.52 5.84 6.74
C ALA A 113 -6.30 7.05 7.29
N ASN A 114 -7.56 6.84 7.63
CA ASN A 114 -8.45 7.84 8.20
C ASN A 114 -9.24 7.25 9.37
N ALA A 115 -10.02 8.08 10.06
CA ALA A 115 -10.88 7.63 11.16
C ALA A 115 -11.95 6.62 10.73
N ASP A 116 -12.43 6.70 9.48
CA ASP A 116 -13.46 5.79 8.95
C ASP A 116 -12.90 4.41 8.57
N GLY A 117 -11.59 4.31 8.34
CA GLY A 117 -10.94 3.10 7.86
C GLY A 117 -9.71 3.39 7.01
N THR A 118 -9.17 2.33 6.41
CA THR A 118 -7.92 2.38 5.66
C THR A 118 -8.17 1.94 4.21
N ARG A 119 -7.76 2.79 3.26
CA ARG A 119 -7.82 2.50 1.83
C ARG A 119 -6.45 2.07 1.32
N PHE A 120 -6.39 0.93 0.67
CA PHE A 120 -5.23 0.41 -0.03
C PHE A 120 -5.49 0.47 -1.52
N THR A 121 -4.56 1.05 -2.29
CA THR A 121 -4.65 1.15 -3.74
C THR A 121 -3.34 0.69 -4.34
N ASN A 122 -3.38 -0.32 -5.20
CA ASN A 122 -2.21 -0.72 -5.96
C ASN A 122 -1.88 0.39 -6.98
N GLU A 123 -0.63 0.83 -7.00
CA GLU A 123 -0.26 1.98 -7.81
C GLU A 123 -0.24 1.67 -9.31
N ALA A 124 0.03 0.42 -9.69
CA ALA A 124 0.11 0.00 -11.08
C ALA A 124 -1.27 -0.28 -11.68
N THR A 125 -2.11 -1.04 -10.98
CA THR A 125 -3.41 -1.48 -11.51
C THR A 125 -4.57 -0.58 -11.12
N LYS A 126 -4.38 0.29 -10.12
CA LYS A 126 -5.42 1.10 -9.48
C LYS A 126 -6.54 0.29 -8.80
N HIS A 127 -6.39 -1.03 -8.72
CA HIS A 127 -7.25 -1.86 -7.91
C HIS A 127 -6.92 -1.72 -6.44
N GLY A 128 -7.91 -1.98 -5.58
CA GLY A 128 -7.69 -1.84 -4.16
C GLY A 128 -8.89 -2.17 -3.32
N MET A 129 -8.71 -1.97 -2.01
CA MET A 129 -9.77 -2.15 -1.04
C MET A 129 -9.79 -1.03 -0.02
N PHE A 130 -10.99 -0.69 0.43
CA PHE A 130 -11.22 0.03 1.67
C PHE A 130 -11.58 -0.98 2.75
N VAL A 131 -10.94 -0.88 3.91
CA VAL A 131 -11.15 -1.77 5.05
C VAL A 131 -11.47 -0.94 6.29
N SER A 132 -12.54 -1.34 6.96
CA SER A 132 -12.97 -0.87 8.28
C SER A 132 -13.63 -2.04 9.01
N ILE A 133 -13.88 -1.89 10.31
CA ILE A 133 -14.57 -2.90 11.11
C ILE A 133 -15.97 -3.19 10.53
N ASP A 134 -16.67 -2.14 10.08
CA ASP A 134 -18.07 -2.26 9.64
C ASP A 134 -18.22 -2.66 8.17
N LYS A 135 -17.19 -2.38 7.36
CA LYS A 135 -17.32 -2.44 5.91
C LYS A 135 -15.98 -2.70 5.22
N VAL A 136 -16.02 -3.59 4.23
CA VAL A 136 -14.95 -3.81 3.27
C VAL A 136 -15.48 -3.64 1.85
N ASN A 137 -14.80 -2.81 1.05
CA ASN A 137 -15.16 -2.54 -0.34
C ASN A 137 -13.95 -2.68 -1.25
N THR A 138 -14.14 -3.24 -2.44
CA THR A 138 -13.11 -3.31 -3.48
C THR A 138 -13.42 -2.38 -4.64
N PHE A 139 -12.39 -2.04 -5.42
CA PHE A 139 -12.48 -1.25 -6.65
C PHE A 139 -11.34 -1.63 -7.61
#